data_AF-A0A1V6IEC4-F1
#
_entry.id   AF-A0A1V6IEC4-F1
#
_cell.length_a   1.000
_cell.length_b   1.000
_cell.length_c   1.000
_cell.angle_alpha   90.00
_cell.angle_beta   90.00
_cell.angle_gamma   90.00
#
_symmetry.space_group_name_H-M   'P 1'
#
loop_
_entity.id
_entity.type
_entity.pdbx_description
1 polymer ?
#
loop_
_entity_poly.entity_id
_entity_poly.type
_entity_poly.pdbx_seq_one_letter_code
_entity_poly.pdbx_strand_id
1 'polypeptide(L)'
;MDEDKKWIRIYPINFRSRPLAERYKKFQWIEVDIEKTEGRDFRPESYRLKNFDDEITTLEQVTSYDVKKEYILNNVYDSLDVLLRDSQEPKNISLATYKPSSIVSAGYEHCKRNWNKEEQEKFLQLNIFNIAPQIPLKKMPCNFKYTFKDINGSEHTMSILDWEIGALYWNCLKSSKSEKEACQKVINKLEDIANNKDMYFILGTTLEHHQRRLPNPFTIVGLFYPPVDEQLTIL
;
A
#
# COMPACT_ATOMS: atom_id res chain seq x y z
N MET A 1 -1.77 -12.21 1.03
CA MET A 1 -2.57 -12.88 2.07
C MET A 1 -2.34 -14.36 1.91
N ASP A 2 -2.36 -15.12 2.99
CA ASP A 2 -2.28 -16.59 2.92
C ASP A 2 -3.67 -17.21 2.65
N GLU A 3 -3.73 -18.54 2.60
CA GLU A 3 -4.96 -19.32 2.41
C GLU A 3 -6.00 -19.08 3.51
N ASP A 4 -5.54 -18.76 4.72
CA ASP A 4 -6.36 -18.37 5.88
C ASP A 4 -6.88 -16.92 5.80
N LYS A 5 -6.62 -16.22 4.69
CA LYS A 5 -7.03 -14.82 4.49
C LYS A 5 -6.43 -13.89 5.54
N LYS A 6 -5.22 -14.19 6.03
CA LYS A 6 -4.45 -13.31 6.91
C LYS A 6 -3.52 -12.44 6.08
N TRP A 7 -3.30 -11.23 6.57
CA TRP A 7 -2.33 -10.31 5.96
C TRP A 7 -0.91 -10.80 6.20
N ILE A 8 -0.14 -10.86 5.11
CA ILE A 8 1.28 -11.22 5.12
C ILE A 8 2.04 -10.12 4.38
N ARG A 9 3.02 -9.54 5.06
CA ARG A 9 4.01 -8.60 4.53
C ARG A 9 5.34 -9.34 4.41
N ILE A 10 5.76 -9.61 3.18
CA ILE A 10 7.06 -10.21 2.91
C ILE A 10 8.06 -9.08 2.61
N TYR A 11 9.09 -8.96 3.44
CA TYR A 11 10.14 -7.95 3.26
C TYR A 11 11.50 -8.45 3.79
N PRO A 12 12.62 -8.14 3.09
CA PRO A 12 12.70 -7.48 1.79
C PRO A 12 12.41 -8.42 0.63
N ILE A 13 11.79 -7.91 -0.44
CA ILE A 13 11.74 -8.58 -1.76
C ILE A 13 12.45 -7.69 -2.77
N ASN A 14 13.47 -8.22 -3.42
CA ASN A 14 14.20 -7.55 -4.48
C ASN A 14 13.51 -7.70 -5.85
N PHE A 15 12.26 -7.25 -5.94
CA PHE A 15 11.36 -7.57 -7.04
C PHE A 15 11.90 -7.21 -8.44
N ARG A 16 12.70 -6.13 -8.57
CA ARG A 16 13.19 -5.67 -9.88
C ARG A 16 14.36 -6.48 -10.43
N SER A 17 15.14 -7.12 -9.56
CA SER A 17 16.29 -7.94 -9.97
C SER A 17 15.91 -9.41 -10.18
N ARG A 18 14.69 -9.79 -9.81
CA ARG A 18 14.15 -11.14 -10.01
C ARG A 18 13.98 -11.46 -11.50
N PRO A 19 14.21 -12.72 -11.91
CA PRO A 19 13.86 -13.21 -13.25
C PRO A 19 12.42 -12.85 -13.65
N LEU A 20 12.17 -12.66 -14.94
CA LEU A 20 10.85 -12.25 -15.43
C LEU A 20 9.73 -13.22 -15.03
N ALA A 21 10.02 -14.53 -14.94
CA ALA A 21 9.06 -15.55 -14.53
C ALA A 21 8.63 -15.44 -13.05
N GLU A 22 9.48 -14.87 -12.20
CA GLU A 22 9.24 -14.65 -10.76
C GLU A 22 8.57 -13.29 -10.48
N ARG A 23 8.43 -12.43 -11.50
CA ARG A 23 7.85 -11.10 -11.36
C ARG A 23 6.33 -11.14 -11.48
N TYR A 24 5.68 -11.36 -10.35
CA TYR A 24 4.22 -11.38 -10.21
C TYR A 24 3.55 -10.00 -10.40
N LYS A 25 2.25 -10.03 -10.68
CA LYS A 25 1.37 -8.87 -10.85
C LYS A 25 0.53 -8.61 -9.61
N LYS A 26 -0.10 -7.42 -9.54
CA LYS A 26 -1.12 -7.13 -8.53
C LYS A 26 -2.30 -8.10 -8.68
N PHE A 27 -2.73 -8.68 -7.57
CA PHE A 27 -3.75 -9.74 -7.52
C PHE A 27 -3.38 -10.98 -8.33
N GLN A 28 -2.25 -11.60 -7.99
CA GLN A 28 -1.82 -12.87 -8.55
C GLN A 28 -1.45 -13.81 -7.40
N TRP A 29 -1.84 -15.08 -7.53
CA TRP A 29 -1.39 -16.09 -6.59
C TRP A 29 0.09 -16.37 -6.80
N ILE A 30 0.81 -16.55 -5.70
CA ILE A 30 2.22 -16.93 -5.71
C ILE A 30 2.41 -18.03 -4.67
N GLU A 31 3.35 -18.91 -4.94
CA GLU A 31 3.85 -19.89 -3.98
C GLU A 31 5.31 -19.55 -3.67
N VAL A 32 5.62 -19.47 -2.37
CA VAL A 32 6.94 -19.06 -1.89
C VAL A 32 7.13 -19.50 -0.44
N ASP A 33 8.33 -19.98 -0.12
CA ASP A 33 8.72 -20.32 1.24
C ASP A 33 9.05 -19.06 2.05
N ILE A 34 8.31 -18.88 3.15
CA ILE A 34 8.49 -17.75 4.06
C ILE A 34 8.63 -18.22 5.49
N GLU A 35 9.31 -17.41 6.29
CA GLU A 35 9.42 -17.57 7.73
C GLU A 35 9.11 -16.27 8.45
N LYS A 36 8.76 -16.39 9.73
CA LYS A 36 8.41 -15.24 10.56
C LYS A 36 9.65 -14.34 10.72
N THR A 37 9.48 -13.04 10.53
CA THR A 37 10.57 -12.09 10.82
C THR A 37 10.81 -12.05 12.34
N GLU A 38 12.03 -12.33 12.76
CA GLU A 38 12.44 -12.28 14.17
C GLU A 38 13.20 -10.98 14.51
N GLY A 39 13.32 -10.70 15.81
CA GLY A 39 14.11 -9.59 16.34
C GLY A 39 13.31 -8.30 16.50
N ARG A 40 13.78 -7.21 15.88
CA ARG A 40 13.21 -5.86 16.11
C ARG A 40 11.83 -5.64 15.49
N ASP A 41 11.44 -6.47 14.53
CA ASP A 41 10.13 -6.38 13.89
C ASP A 41 9.13 -7.32 14.57
N PHE A 42 8.34 -6.77 15.48
CA PHE A 42 7.34 -7.51 16.26
C PHE A 42 5.96 -7.58 15.58
N ARG A 43 5.83 -7.09 14.34
CA ARG A 43 4.53 -7.01 13.65
C ARG A 43 4.05 -8.42 13.28
N PRO A 44 2.79 -8.80 13.58
CA PRO A 44 2.28 -10.14 13.34
C PRO A 44 2.20 -10.49 11.85
N GLU A 45 2.13 -9.49 10.97
CA GLU A 45 2.11 -9.68 9.52
C GLU A 45 3.50 -9.70 8.89
N SER A 46 4.59 -9.48 9.64
CA SER A 46 5.95 -9.43 9.07
C SER A 46 6.58 -10.81 8.90
N TYR A 47 6.95 -11.12 7.66
CA TYR A 47 7.62 -12.34 7.23
C TYR A 47 8.76 -11.99 6.27
N ARG A 48 9.69 -12.93 6.10
CA ARG A 48 10.77 -12.86 5.11
C ARG A 48 10.84 -14.16 4.33
N LEU A 49 11.50 -14.13 3.17
CA LEU A 49 11.86 -15.36 2.48
C LEU A 49 12.78 -16.19 3.36
N LYS A 50 12.62 -17.52 3.34
CA LYS A 50 13.45 -18.42 4.14
C LYS A 50 14.92 -18.35 3.70
N ASN A 51 15.15 -18.28 2.39
CA ASN A 51 16.42 -17.87 1.80
C ASN A 51 16.22 -16.66 0.87
N PHE A 52 17.21 -15.78 0.82
CA PHE A 52 17.13 -14.54 0.01
C PHE A 52 16.88 -14.80 -1.49
N ASP A 53 17.35 -15.95 -1.97
CA ASP A 53 17.28 -16.39 -3.37
C ASP A 53 16.16 -17.40 -3.64
N ASP A 54 15.27 -17.67 -2.66
CA ASP A 54 14.14 -18.59 -2.86
C ASP A 54 13.30 -18.17 -4.06
N GLU A 55 13.03 -19.12 -4.96
CA GLU A 55 12.24 -18.90 -6.17
C GLU A 55 10.80 -18.53 -5.79
N ILE A 56 10.23 -17.56 -6.50
CA ILE A 56 8.82 -17.20 -6.36
C ILE A 56 8.06 -17.79 -7.54
N THR A 57 7.30 -18.86 -7.30
CA THR A 57 6.44 -19.45 -8.31
C THR A 57 5.22 -18.57 -8.51
N THR A 58 4.99 -18.12 -9.75
CA THR A 58 3.82 -17.32 -10.10
C THR A 58 2.71 -18.21 -10.64
N LEU A 59 1.51 -18.09 -10.05
CA LEU A 59 0.34 -18.90 -10.38
C LEU A 59 -0.69 -18.05 -11.14
N GLU A 60 -1.97 -18.42 -11.12
CA GLU A 60 -3.01 -17.71 -11.83
C GLU A 60 -3.24 -16.29 -11.31
N GLN A 61 -3.57 -15.39 -12.23
CA GLN A 61 -3.98 -14.04 -11.91
C GLN A 61 -5.44 -14.03 -11.44
N VAL A 62 -5.70 -13.42 -10.30
CA VAL A 62 -7.06 -13.25 -9.77
C VAL A 62 -7.73 -12.09 -10.49
N THR A 63 -8.66 -12.40 -11.39
CA THR A 63 -9.42 -11.40 -12.16
C THR A 63 -10.77 -11.09 -11.52
N SER A 64 -11.45 -12.11 -11.00
CA SER A 64 -12.76 -11.97 -10.33
C SER A 64 -12.71 -11.03 -9.13
N TYR A 65 -13.68 -10.12 -9.03
CA TYR A 65 -13.84 -9.27 -7.86
C TYR A 65 -14.38 -10.02 -6.66
N ASP A 66 -15.18 -11.07 -6.85
CA ASP A 66 -15.74 -11.85 -5.74
C ASP A 66 -14.63 -12.56 -4.96
N VAL A 67 -13.70 -13.19 -5.69
CA VAL A 67 -12.51 -13.80 -5.07
C VAL A 67 -11.64 -12.73 -4.39
N LYS A 68 -11.43 -11.56 -5.02
CA LYS A 68 -10.67 -10.47 -4.37
C LYS A 68 -11.36 -9.99 -3.09
N LYS A 69 -12.67 -9.81 -3.12
CA LYS A 69 -13.49 -9.38 -1.98
C LYS A 69 -13.42 -10.40 -0.86
N GLU A 70 -13.53 -11.70 -1.18
CA GLU A 70 -13.45 -12.78 -0.22
C GLU A 70 -12.17 -12.74 0.64
N TYR A 71 -11.03 -12.42 0.03
CA TYR A 71 -9.77 -12.29 0.76
C TYR A 71 -9.63 -10.92 1.41
N ILE A 72 -9.73 -9.83 0.63
CA ILE A 72 -9.40 -8.48 1.09
C ILE A 72 -10.40 -8.00 2.14
N LEU A 73 -11.67 -8.36 2.03
CA LEU A 73 -12.75 -7.94 2.93
C LEU A 73 -13.00 -8.94 4.07
N ASN A 74 -12.13 -9.93 4.25
CA ASN A 74 -12.26 -10.92 5.33
C ASN A 74 -12.24 -10.28 6.72
N ASN A 75 -11.40 -9.26 6.93
CA ASN A 75 -11.32 -8.48 8.16
C ASN A 75 -11.14 -7.00 7.81
N VAL A 76 -12.18 -6.19 8.05
CA VAL A 76 -12.22 -4.78 7.67
C VAL A 76 -12.43 -3.92 8.90
N TYR A 77 -11.55 -2.94 9.09
CA TYR A 77 -11.71 -1.89 10.08
C TYR A 77 -12.51 -0.72 9.48
N ASP A 78 -13.35 -0.08 10.26
CA ASP A 78 -14.11 1.11 9.87
C ASP A 78 -13.93 2.28 10.87
N SER A 79 -13.39 1.99 12.05
CA SER A 79 -12.98 2.97 13.07
C SER A 79 -11.47 3.01 13.21
N LEU A 80 -10.88 4.21 13.04
CA LEU A 80 -9.44 4.38 13.21
C LEU A 80 -9.02 4.18 14.67
N ASP A 81 -9.86 4.57 15.64
CA ASP A 81 -9.57 4.36 17.06
C ASP A 81 -9.46 2.87 17.42
N VAL A 82 -10.32 2.02 16.85
CA VAL A 82 -10.24 0.57 17.02
C VAL A 82 -8.93 0.05 16.43
N LEU A 83 -8.58 0.46 15.21
CA LEU A 83 -7.33 0.05 14.57
C LEU A 83 -6.09 0.54 15.35
N LEU A 84 -6.12 1.76 15.88
CA LEU A 84 -5.03 2.31 16.69
C LEU A 84 -4.84 1.53 17.99
N ARG A 85 -5.92 1.14 18.68
CA ARG A 85 -5.83 0.26 19.85
C ARG A 85 -5.24 -1.10 19.48
N ASP A 86 -5.71 -1.70 18.39
CA ASP A 86 -5.22 -3.00 17.92
C ASP A 86 -3.78 -2.94 17.37
N SER A 87 -3.30 -1.75 17.02
CA SER A 87 -1.89 -1.52 16.67
C SER A 87 -0.94 -1.53 17.87
N GLN A 88 -1.47 -1.51 19.09
CA GLN A 88 -0.69 -1.63 20.33
C GLN A 88 -0.55 -3.09 20.76
N GLU A 89 0.27 -3.33 21.78
CA GLU A 89 0.34 -4.64 22.41
C GLU A 89 -1.01 -5.05 23.02
N PRO A 90 -1.38 -6.34 22.96
CA PRO A 90 -0.57 -7.47 22.48
C PRO A 90 -0.68 -7.75 20.97
N LYS A 91 -1.65 -7.15 20.27
CA LYS A 91 -1.99 -7.49 18.88
C LYS A 91 -0.96 -6.97 17.88
N ASN A 92 -0.47 -5.75 18.05
CA ASN A 92 0.53 -5.10 17.20
C ASN A 92 0.17 -5.06 15.70
N ILE A 93 -1.13 -4.95 15.38
CA ILE A 93 -1.60 -4.92 14.00
C ILE A 93 -0.99 -3.74 13.25
N SER A 94 -0.44 -4.02 12.09
CA SER A 94 0.36 -3.08 11.32
C SER A 94 0.01 -3.04 9.84
N LEU A 95 -0.89 -3.92 9.41
CA LEU A 95 -1.43 -4.00 8.06
C LEU A 95 -2.89 -4.41 8.14
N ALA A 96 -3.79 -3.61 7.57
CA ALA A 96 -5.22 -3.85 7.68
C ALA A 96 -5.97 -3.34 6.45
N THR A 97 -7.10 -3.99 6.13
CA THR A 97 -8.11 -3.43 5.25
C THR A 97 -8.96 -2.45 6.04
N TYR A 98 -9.24 -1.29 5.47
CA TYR A 98 -10.01 -0.24 6.11
C TYR A 98 -11.10 0.30 5.17
N LYS A 99 -12.31 0.45 5.69
CA LYS A 99 -13.47 1.02 5.00
C LYS A 99 -13.75 2.42 5.55
N PRO A 100 -13.47 3.50 4.80
CA PRO A 100 -13.97 4.82 5.17
C PRO A 100 -15.49 4.87 5.04
N SER A 101 -16.15 5.63 5.92
CA SER A 101 -17.59 5.89 5.81
C SER A 101 -17.90 6.83 4.65
N SER A 102 -17.03 7.82 4.42
CA SER A 102 -17.07 8.67 3.23
C SER A 102 -15.70 9.27 2.92
N ILE A 103 -15.45 9.56 1.65
CA ILE A 103 -14.29 10.33 1.21
C ILE A 103 -14.68 11.80 1.15
N VAL A 104 -13.90 12.65 1.81
CA VAL A 104 -14.12 14.10 1.85
C VAL A 104 -13.42 14.78 0.69
N SER A 105 -12.14 14.47 0.47
CA SER A 105 -11.37 15.01 -0.66
C SER A 105 -10.10 14.21 -0.95
N ALA A 106 -9.59 14.33 -2.18
CA ALA A 106 -8.22 13.97 -2.50
C ALA A 106 -7.35 15.24 -2.54
N GLY A 107 -6.10 15.13 -2.10
CA GLY A 107 -5.17 16.26 -2.07
C GLY A 107 -3.74 15.84 -2.34
N TYR A 108 -2.86 16.82 -2.45
CA TYR A 108 -1.42 16.58 -2.49
C TYR A 108 -0.65 17.69 -1.80
N GLU A 109 0.56 17.37 -1.35
CA GLU A 109 1.53 18.31 -0.80
C GLU A 109 2.83 18.22 -1.57
N HIS A 110 3.48 19.36 -1.81
CA HIS A 110 4.79 19.36 -2.45
C HIS A 110 5.86 18.79 -1.51
N CYS A 111 6.76 17.98 -2.05
CA CYS A 111 7.92 17.48 -1.33
C CYS A 111 9.22 17.76 -2.10
N LYS A 112 10.36 17.64 -1.42
CA LYS A 112 11.67 17.88 -2.04
C LYS A 112 11.86 17.00 -3.27
N ARG A 113 12.31 17.62 -4.36
CA ARG A 113 12.54 16.96 -5.66
C ARG A 113 13.66 15.93 -5.64
N ASN A 114 14.63 16.11 -4.74
CA ASN A 114 15.76 15.22 -4.59
C ASN A 114 15.57 14.36 -3.34
N TRP A 115 16.05 13.12 -3.43
CA TRP A 115 16.31 12.31 -2.25
C TRP A 115 17.31 13.05 -1.36
N ASN A 116 17.06 13.07 -0.06
CA ASN A 116 18.06 13.56 0.90
C ASN A 116 19.21 12.54 1.01
N LYS A 117 20.35 12.94 1.58
CA LYS A 117 21.54 12.07 1.67
C LYS A 117 21.25 10.74 2.39
N GLU A 118 20.45 10.78 3.46
CA GLU A 118 20.09 9.59 4.24
C GLU A 118 19.18 8.62 3.45
N GLU A 119 18.22 9.15 2.68
CA GLU A 119 17.37 8.38 1.77
C GLU A 119 18.22 7.75 0.65
N GLN A 120 19.18 8.51 0.09
CA GLN A 120 20.12 8.01 -0.92
C GLN A 120 21.01 6.89 -0.38
N GLU A 121 21.53 7.05 0.85
CA GLU A 121 22.32 6.03 1.53
C GLU A 121 21.52 4.77 1.84
N LYS A 122 20.23 4.90 2.24
CA LYS A 122 19.33 3.75 2.40
C LYS A 122 19.07 3.01 1.08
N PHE A 123 18.90 3.73 -0.04
CA PHE A 123 18.82 3.11 -1.37
C PHE A 123 20.13 2.40 -1.75
N LEU A 124 21.28 3.02 -1.46
CA LEU A 124 22.59 2.41 -1.71
C LEU A 124 22.79 1.15 -0.87
N GLN A 125 22.41 1.16 0.42
CA GLN A 125 22.48 0.00 1.31
C GLN A 125 21.59 -1.16 0.87
N LEU A 126 20.37 -0.89 0.42
CA LEU A 126 19.47 -1.90 -0.17
C LEU A 126 19.99 -2.42 -1.53
N ASN A 127 20.82 -1.63 -2.22
CA ASN A 127 21.47 -2.02 -3.48
C ASN A 127 22.79 -2.80 -3.28
N ILE A 128 23.34 -2.91 -2.06
CA ILE A 128 24.58 -3.67 -1.81
C ILE A 128 24.42 -5.15 -2.19
N PHE A 129 23.18 -5.67 -2.16
CA PHE A 129 22.85 -7.04 -2.56
C PHE A 129 22.35 -7.16 -4.01
N ASN A 130 22.41 -6.09 -4.82
CA ASN A 130 21.89 -6.08 -6.19
C ASN A 130 23.05 -6.16 -7.20
N ILE A 131 23.07 -7.22 -8.01
CA ILE A 131 24.08 -7.47 -9.06
C ILE A 131 23.93 -6.50 -10.26
N ALA A 132 22.80 -5.79 -10.39
CA ALA A 132 22.56 -4.85 -11.48
C ALA A 132 22.39 -3.40 -10.98
N PRO A 133 22.97 -2.39 -11.67
CA PRO A 133 22.75 -0.98 -11.34
C PRO A 133 21.28 -0.62 -11.56
N GLN A 134 20.52 -0.46 -10.48
CA GLN A 134 19.16 0.05 -10.58
C GLN A 134 19.23 1.52 -10.98
N ILE A 135 18.54 1.90 -12.07
CA ILE A 135 18.28 3.30 -12.39
C ILE A 135 17.65 3.93 -11.13
N PRO A 136 18.25 4.98 -10.55
CA PRO A 136 17.74 5.56 -9.32
C PRO A 136 16.29 5.99 -9.54
N LEU A 137 15.41 5.49 -8.68
CA LEU A 137 14.00 5.86 -8.67
C LEU A 137 13.89 7.38 -8.67
N LYS A 138 13.32 7.96 -9.73
CA LYS A 138 13.09 9.40 -9.78
C LYS A 138 12.09 9.76 -8.67
N LYS A 139 12.49 10.62 -7.75
CA LYS A 139 11.61 11.06 -6.66
C LYS A 139 10.45 11.87 -7.25
N MET A 140 9.23 11.51 -6.86
CA MET A 140 8.05 12.28 -7.18
C MET A 140 8.06 13.56 -6.32
N PRO A 141 7.80 14.76 -6.89
CA PRO A 141 7.88 16.02 -6.15
C PRO A 141 6.60 16.32 -5.34
N CYS A 142 5.73 15.34 -5.15
CA CYS A 142 4.45 15.49 -4.46
C CYS A 142 4.11 14.22 -3.66
N ASN A 143 3.41 14.39 -2.54
CA ASN A 143 2.79 13.32 -1.77
C ASN A 143 1.28 13.46 -1.89
N PHE A 144 0.60 12.45 -2.42
CA PHE A 144 -0.86 12.44 -2.51
C PHE A 144 -1.46 11.94 -1.20
N LYS A 145 -2.68 12.38 -0.90
CA LYS A 145 -3.40 12.05 0.33
C LYS A 145 -4.91 11.99 0.09
N TYR A 146 -5.60 11.24 0.95
CA TYR A 146 -7.05 11.33 1.10
C TYR A 146 -7.39 11.96 2.45
N THR A 147 -8.46 12.75 2.45
CA THR A 147 -9.21 13.11 3.64
C THR A 147 -10.52 12.35 3.62
N PHE A 148 -10.84 11.65 4.70
CA PHE A 148 -11.99 10.75 4.78
C PHE A 148 -12.58 10.74 6.19
N LYS A 149 -13.81 10.25 6.33
CA LYS A 149 -14.45 10.03 7.63
C LYS A 149 -14.45 8.56 8.00
N ASP A 150 -14.34 8.29 9.29
CA ASP A 150 -14.56 6.96 9.85
C ASP A 150 -16.04 6.72 10.19
N ILE A 151 -16.38 5.53 10.69
CA ILE A 151 -17.76 5.18 11.08
C ILE A 151 -18.35 6.09 12.17
N ASN A 152 -17.49 6.73 12.97
CA ASN A 152 -17.90 7.68 14.01
C ASN A 152 -18.05 9.12 13.49
N GLY A 153 -17.77 9.34 12.20
CA GLY A 153 -17.80 10.66 11.56
C GLY A 153 -16.56 11.50 11.80
N SER A 154 -15.53 10.97 12.46
CA SER A 154 -14.25 11.66 12.68
C SER A 154 -13.49 11.77 11.37
N GLU A 155 -12.94 12.95 11.10
CA GLU A 155 -12.20 13.22 9.87
C GLU A 155 -10.70 12.93 10.04
N HIS A 156 -10.15 12.20 9.08
CA HIS A 156 -8.76 11.77 9.05
C HIS A 156 -8.13 12.13 7.71
N THR A 157 -6.89 12.61 7.73
CA THR A 157 -6.10 12.86 6.53
C THR A 157 -4.89 11.93 6.51
N MET A 158 -4.72 11.17 5.42
CA MET A 158 -3.67 10.15 5.34
C MET A 158 -2.99 10.14 3.97
N SER A 159 -1.66 10.10 3.99
CA SER A 159 -0.82 10.01 2.80
C SER A 159 -0.95 8.65 2.11
N ILE A 160 -0.89 8.67 0.77
CA ILE A 160 -0.92 7.50 -0.09
C ILE A 160 0.51 7.16 -0.51
N LEU A 161 1.02 6.04 0.01
CA LEU A 161 2.32 5.44 -0.30
C LEU A 161 2.17 4.22 -1.23
N ASP A 162 1.13 4.21 -2.05
CA ASP A 162 0.92 3.21 -3.09
C ASP A 162 1.76 3.57 -4.35
N TRP A 163 2.62 2.64 -4.77
CA TRP A 163 3.46 2.79 -5.95
C TRP A 163 2.66 3.08 -7.23
N GLU A 164 1.43 2.58 -7.34
CA GLU A 164 0.57 2.80 -8.50
C GLU A 164 0.21 4.28 -8.66
N ILE A 165 0.14 5.05 -7.57
CA ILE A 165 -0.07 6.50 -7.63
C ILE A 165 1.16 7.21 -8.21
N GLY A 166 2.36 6.75 -7.86
CA GLY A 166 3.59 7.24 -8.48
C GLY A 166 3.62 6.96 -9.98
N ALA A 167 3.27 5.74 -10.39
CA ALA A 167 3.18 5.37 -11.80
C ALA A 167 2.12 6.20 -12.55
N LEU A 168 0.95 6.42 -11.93
CA LEU A 168 -0.11 7.27 -12.46
C LEU A 168 0.38 8.71 -12.66
N TYR A 169 1.04 9.30 -11.66
CA TYR A 169 1.63 10.63 -11.77
C TYR A 169 2.59 10.74 -12.96
N TRP A 170 3.53 9.80 -13.11
CA TRP A 170 4.48 9.81 -14.22
C TRP A 170 3.79 9.67 -15.58
N ASN A 171 2.71 8.90 -15.65
CA ASN A 171 1.91 8.79 -16.88
C ASN A 171 1.14 10.09 -17.17
N CYS A 172 0.51 10.71 -16.17
CA CYS A 172 -0.14 12.01 -16.33
C CYS A 172 0.86 13.07 -16.80
N LEU A 173 2.07 13.10 -16.22
CA LEU A 173 3.12 14.06 -16.54
C LEU A 173 3.52 14.03 -18.02
N LYS A 174 3.56 12.85 -18.67
CA LYS A 174 3.87 12.73 -20.11
C LYS A 174 2.90 13.51 -21.00
N SER A 175 1.67 13.68 -20.55
CA SER A 175 0.58 14.36 -21.28
C SER A 175 0.29 15.77 -20.75
N SER A 176 1.07 16.27 -19.79
CA SER A 176 0.84 17.53 -19.11
C SER A 176 1.88 18.57 -19.49
N LYS A 177 1.48 19.85 -19.50
CA LYS A 177 2.38 20.98 -19.73
C LYS A 177 3.15 21.40 -18.47
N SER A 178 2.73 20.93 -17.30
CA SER A 178 3.35 21.24 -16.01
C SER A 178 3.15 20.13 -14.97
N GLU A 179 3.97 20.13 -13.92
CA GLU A 179 3.80 19.23 -12.76
C GLU A 179 2.46 19.50 -12.04
N LYS A 180 2.05 20.77 -11.94
CA LYS A 180 0.74 21.16 -11.37
C LYS A 180 -0.42 20.50 -12.12
N GLU A 181 -0.38 20.54 -13.44
CA GLU A 181 -1.39 19.88 -14.28
C GLU A 181 -1.35 18.35 -14.12
N ALA A 182 -0.16 17.76 -14.01
CA ALA A 182 -0.02 16.32 -13.72
C ALA A 182 -0.63 15.95 -12.36
N CYS A 183 -0.35 16.71 -11.31
CA CYS A 183 -0.97 16.50 -10.00
C CYS A 183 -2.48 16.63 -10.06
N GLN A 184 -3.02 17.65 -10.74
CA GLN A 184 -4.46 17.82 -10.88
C GLN A 184 -5.11 16.63 -11.60
N LYS A 185 -4.47 16.07 -12.64
CA LYS A 185 -4.97 14.85 -13.31
C LYS A 185 -5.02 13.66 -12.35
N VAL A 186 -4.02 13.50 -11.48
CA VAL A 186 -4.03 12.46 -10.44
C VAL A 186 -5.17 12.71 -9.45
N ILE A 187 -5.34 13.93 -8.95
CA ILE A 187 -6.44 14.30 -8.04
C ILE A 187 -7.79 14.00 -8.66
N ASN A 188 -8.04 14.46 -9.89
CA ASN A 188 -9.29 14.19 -10.60
C ASN A 188 -9.55 12.68 -10.72
N LYS A 189 -8.50 11.87 -10.92
CA LYS A 189 -8.65 10.42 -11.00
C LYS A 189 -8.96 9.79 -9.65
N LEU A 190 -8.35 10.28 -8.57
CA LEU A 190 -8.63 9.84 -7.21
C LEU A 190 -10.06 10.18 -6.81
N GLU A 191 -10.52 11.40 -7.09
CA GLU A 191 -11.91 11.83 -6.85
C GLU A 191 -12.91 11.03 -7.69
N ASP A 192 -12.62 10.77 -8.96
CA ASP A 192 -13.43 9.88 -9.82
C ASP A 192 -13.59 8.49 -9.20
N ILE A 193 -12.50 7.89 -8.69
CA ILE A 193 -12.57 6.59 -8.02
C ILE A 193 -13.38 6.69 -6.73
N ALA A 194 -13.16 7.74 -5.93
CA ALA A 194 -13.88 7.95 -4.66
C ALA A 194 -15.39 8.10 -4.84
N ASN A 195 -15.83 8.74 -5.92
CA ASN A 195 -17.24 9.00 -6.19
C ASN A 195 -17.95 7.83 -6.88
N ASN A 196 -17.23 7.03 -7.66
CA ASN A 196 -17.82 6.05 -8.57
C ASN A 196 -17.52 4.58 -8.22
N LYS A 197 -16.77 4.31 -7.14
CA LYS A 197 -16.36 2.96 -6.74
C LYS A 197 -16.55 2.73 -5.25
N ASP A 198 -16.72 1.46 -4.89
CA ASP A 198 -16.76 1.05 -3.49
C ASP A 198 -15.33 1.03 -2.92
N MET A 199 -14.91 2.13 -2.30
CA MET A 199 -13.51 2.34 -1.91
C MET A 199 -13.16 1.70 -0.56
N TYR A 200 -12.02 1.01 -0.55
CA TYR A 200 -11.31 0.49 0.62
C TYR A 200 -9.83 0.87 0.56
N PHE A 201 -9.24 1.08 1.73
CA PHE A 201 -7.82 1.32 1.89
C PHE A 201 -7.13 0.09 2.44
N ILE A 202 -5.93 -0.19 1.95
CA ILE A 202 -4.98 -1.05 2.64
C ILE A 202 -4.07 -0.14 3.44
N LEU A 203 -4.23 -0.13 4.76
CA LEU A 203 -3.47 0.70 5.68
C LEU A 203 -2.26 -0.07 6.19
N GLY A 204 -1.08 0.57 6.17
CA GLY A 204 0.16 -0.03 6.63
C GLY A 204 1.02 0.98 7.38
N THR A 205 1.84 0.47 8.29
CA THR A 205 2.81 1.27 9.07
C THR A 205 4.24 1.05 8.57
N THR A 206 5.07 2.09 8.67
CA THR A 206 6.53 1.89 8.62
C THR A 206 6.99 1.23 9.93
N LEU A 207 8.05 0.43 9.88
CA LEU A 207 8.59 -0.20 11.10
C LEU A 207 8.96 0.87 12.15
N GLU A 208 9.59 1.95 11.72
CA GLU A 208 9.99 3.05 12.60
C GLU A 208 8.78 3.71 13.29
N HIS A 209 7.75 4.09 12.54
CA HIS A 209 6.58 4.76 13.12
C HIS A 209 5.82 3.83 14.08
N HIS A 210 5.75 2.55 13.74
CA HIS A 210 5.09 1.54 14.56
C HIS A 210 5.87 1.28 15.85
N GLN A 211 7.20 1.14 15.79
CA GLN A 211 8.05 0.98 16.97
C GLN A 211 8.00 2.20 17.90
N ARG A 212 7.95 3.41 17.33
CA ARG A 212 7.87 4.67 18.08
C ARG A 212 6.49 4.95 18.68
N ARG A 213 5.49 4.10 18.41
CA ARG A 213 4.10 4.27 18.86
C ARG A 213 3.57 5.68 18.59
N LEU A 214 3.79 6.16 17.36
CA LEU A 214 3.25 7.46 16.95
C LEU A 214 1.71 7.47 17.12
N PRO A 215 1.09 8.63 17.43
CA PRO A 215 -0.36 8.71 17.63
C PRO A 215 -1.18 8.14 16.46
N ASN A 216 -0.70 8.32 15.23
CA ASN A 216 -1.17 7.60 14.06
C ASN A 216 0.02 7.11 13.22
N PRO A 217 0.37 5.81 13.27
CA PRO A 217 1.49 5.26 12.52
C PRO A 217 1.09 4.82 11.09
N PHE A 218 -0.20 4.90 10.73
CA PHE A 218 -0.72 4.34 9.49
C PHE A 218 -0.62 5.30 8.30
N THR A 219 -0.42 4.69 7.13
CA THR A 219 -0.44 5.33 5.82
C THR A 219 -1.22 4.43 4.86
N ILE A 220 -1.81 4.99 3.80
CA ILE A 220 -2.48 4.20 2.77
C ILE A 220 -1.40 3.59 1.89
N VAL A 221 -1.19 2.27 1.98
CA VAL A 221 -0.17 1.55 1.19
C VAL A 221 -0.74 0.85 -0.03
N GLY A 222 -2.08 0.83 -0.15
CA GLY A 222 -2.77 0.28 -1.30
C GLY A 222 -4.20 0.79 -1.39
N LEU A 223 -4.71 0.93 -2.62
CA LEU A 223 -6.12 1.18 -2.88
C LEU A 223 -6.80 -0.08 -3.44
N PHE A 224 -7.98 -0.41 -2.89
CA PHE A 224 -8.88 -1.43 -3.42
C PHE A 224 -10.26 -0.82 -3.64
N TYR A 225 -10.76 -0.88 -4.87
CA TYR A 225 -11.99 -0.19 -5.27
C TYR A 225 -12.81 -1.07 -6.24
N PRO A 226 -13.48 -2.12 -5.74
CA PRO A 226 -14.41 -2.89 -6.55
C PRO A 226 -15.53 -2.02 -7.16
N PRO A 227 -16.16 -2.48 -8.26
CA PRO A 227 -17.44 -1.94 -8.70
C PRO A 227 -18.46 -1.97 -7.57
N VAL A 228 -19.33 -0.97 -7.52
CA VAL A 228 -20.46 -0.93 -6.59
C VAL A 228 -21.42 -2.07 -6.95
N ASP A 229 -21.79 -2.90 -5.97
CA ASP A 229 -22.83 -3.92 -6.17
C ASP A 229 -24.20 -3.24 -6.16
N GLU A 230 -24.79 -3.02 -7.34
CA GLU A 230 -26.12 -2.42 -7.47
C GLU A 230 -27.22 -3.27 -6.79
N GLN A 231 -26.98 -4.57 -6.63
CA GLN A 231 -27.96 -5.53 -6.08
C GLN A 231 -28.17 -5.44 -4.55
N LEU A 232 -27.27 -4.80 -3.79
CA LEU A 232 -27.42 -4.63 -2.34
C LEU A 232 -28.16 -3.34 -1.94
N THR A 233 -28.49 -2.48 -2.91
CA THR A 233 -29.15 -1.18 -2.65
C THR A 233 -30.69 -1.28 -2.54
N ILE A 234 -31.28 -2.47 -2.67
CA ILE A 234 -32.74 -2.70 -2.67
C ILE A 234 -33.17 -3.54 -1.45
N LEU A 235 -32.66 -3.20 -0.26
CA LEU A 235 -33.17 -3.71 1.03
C LEU A 235 -33.51 -2.51 1.93
#